data_AF-A0A952HNX0-F1
#
_entry.id   AF-A0A952HNX0-F1
#
_cell.length_a   1.000
_cell.length_b   1.000
_cell.length_c   1.000
_cell.angle_alpha   90.00
_cell.angle_beta   90.00
_cell.angle_gamma   90.00
#
_symmetry.space_group_name_H-M   'P 1'
#
loop_
_entity.id
_entity.type
_entity.pdbx_description
1 polymer ?
#
loop_
_entity_poly.entity_id
_entity_poly.type
_entity_poly.pdbx_seq_one_letter_code
_entity_poly.pdbx_strand_id
1 'polypeptide(L)'
;TLSDQKGRLAETNHNKILKYGFYAQETLKPTKNLLIDIGLRWDAVKFDLNQQSYIDYNYSLTNARYITSNSNTQINRTFRFISPKVGFSYAVAPITNIYASFSAGFQTPQWSQLTVNPNLKNTKAYQYEIGTKTVKSDKYGFNTAFFFIDSREEITQVLDGANTSYANAGKVNKKGVEVDGRFKVYDGLYIGGSYTYSDFIYKEYIEVKRVGPRFVVYDRSNNRLEYIPKHKYTLYAYYFHPSGFKAKIDTNTWGQYYTNAANTGKYKGYEFLTNLFLGYEKKNLELGFSVYNLTDKKYAVEVKEDSSTPYVPGAPRTWFIYGSYKF
;
A
#
# COMPACT_ATOMS: atom_id res chain seq x y z
N THR A 1 -1.30 -26.75 -23.55
CA THR A 1 -0.60 -28.03 -23.36
C THR A 1 -1.14 -28.66 -22.09
N LEU A 2 -2.10 -29.58 -22.23
CA LEU A 2 -2.60 -30.38 -21.12
C LEU A 2 -1.67 -31.60 -21.05
N SER A 3 -0.67 -31.53 -20.17
CA SER A 3 0.22 -32.66 -19.90
C SER A 3 -0.32 -33.40 -18.69
N ASP A 4 -0.87 -34.58 -18.90
CA ASP A 4 -1.34 -35.49 -17.84
C ASP A 4 -0.18 -36.21 -17.12
N GLN A 5 1.08 -35.85 -17.45
CA GLN A 5 2.26 -36.40 -16.78
C GLN A 5 2.44 -35.78 -15.40
N LYS A 6 2.50 -36.64 -14.38
CA LYS A 6 2.86 -36.25 -13.01
C LYS A 6 4.24 -35.61 -13.00
N GLY A 7 4.30 -34.32 -12.66
CA GLY A 7 5.56 -33.59 -12.51
C GLY A 7 6.47 -34.21 -11.45
N ARG A 8 7.80 -34.07 -11.62
CA ARG A 8 8.78 -34.45 -10.58
C ARG A 8 8.68 -33.46 -9.41
N LEU A 9 8.87 -33.95 -8.19
CA LEU A 9 8.93 -33.10 -7.00
C LEU A 9 10.08 -32.09 -7.16
N ALA A 10 9.76 -30.80 -7.16
CA ALA A 10 10.75 -29.74 -7.34
C ALA A 10 11.35 -29.29 -6.00
N GLU A 11 10.53 -29.18 -4.95
CA GLU A 11 10.97 -28.73 -3.63
C GLU A 11 10.06 -29.25 -2.50
N THR A 12 10.59 -29.28 -1.28
CA THR A 12 9.80 -29.38 -0.04
C THR A 12 10.15 -28.24 0.90
N ASN A 13 9.14 -27.66 1.55
CA ASN A 13 9.29 -26.51 2.43
C ASN A 13 8.62 -26.77 3.78
N HIS A 14 9.35 -26.54 4.87
CA HIS A 14 8.82 -26.50 6.23
C HIS A 14 9.11 -25.12 6.84
N ASN A 15 8.06 -24.32 7.00
CA ASN A 15 8.18 -22.93 7.42
C ASN A 15 7.37 -22.71 8.70
N LYS A 16 8.05 -22.36 9.79
CA LYS A 16 7.43 -21.99 11.06
C LYS A 16 7.81 -20.56 11.42
N ILE A 17 6.79 -19.71 11.52
CA ILE A 17 6.95 -18.30 11.92
C ILE A 17 6.19 -18.10 13.23
N LEU A 18 6.90 -17.72 14.30
CA LEU A 18 6.34 -17.46 15.62
C LEU A 18 6.50 -15.98 15.94
N LYS A 19 5.42 -15.32 16.36
CA LYS A 19 5.43 -13.92 16.80
C LYS A 19 4.98 -13.82 18.25
N TYR A 20 5.80 -13.14 19.05
CA TYR A 20 5.48 -12.74 20.43
C TYR A 20 5.47 -11.22 20.51
N GLY A 21 4.62 -10.66 21.35
CA GLY A 21 4.65 -9.22 21.59
C GLY A 21 3.95 -8.82 22.87
N PHE A 22 4.49 -7.78 23.51
CA PHE A 22 3.95 -7.16 24.71
C PHE A 22 3.71 -5.68 24.42
N TYR A 23 2.60 -5.14 24.91
CA TYR A 23 2.28 -3.73 24.70
C TYR A 23 1.68 -3.11 25.95
N ALA A 24 1.90 -1.80 26.08
CA ALA A 24 1.23 -0.95 27.06
C ALA A 24 0.86 0.36 26.37
N GLN A 25 -0.33 0.88 26.68
CA GLN A 25 -0.84 2.14 26.17
C GLN A 25 -1.63 2.83 27.26
N GLU A 26 -1.50 4.16 27.34
CA GLU A 26 -2.27 5.00 28.25
C GLU A 26 -2.67 6.29 27.53
N THR A 27 -3.87 6.80 27.83
CA THR A 27 -4.35 8.10 27.34
C THR A 27 -4.59 9.01 28.53
N LEU A 28 -3.77 10.04 28.67
CA LEU A 28 -3.85 11.02 29.74
C LEU A 28 -4.72 12.21 29.31
N LYS A 29 -5.47 12.76 30.28
CA LYS A 29 -6.27 13.99 30.11
C LYS A 29 -5.84 15.07 31.11
N PRO A 30 -4.66 15.70 30.96
CA PRO A 30 -4.18 16.68 31.95
C PRO A 30 -5.10 17.90 32.09
N THR A 31 -5.82 18.24 31.02
CA THR A 31 -6.86 19.27 31.02
C THR A 31 -8.09 18.78 30.28
N LYS A 32 -9.19 19.54 30.30
CA LYS A 32 -10.41 19.22 29.53
C LYS A 32 -10.20 19.25 28.02
N ASN A 33 -9.18 19.97 27.54
CA ASN A 33 -8.95 20.21 26.11
C ASN A 33 -7.73 19.46 25.57
N LEU A 34 -6.91 18.85 26.43
CA LEU A 34 -5.67 18.18 26.04
C LEU A 34 -5.75 16.68 26.28
N LEU A 35 -5.48 15.91 25.24
CA LEU A 35 -5.25 14.47 25.27
C LEU A 35 -3.79 14.17 24.95
N ILE A 36 -3.19 13.28 25.73
CA ILE A 36 -1.85 12.76 25.49
C ILE A 36 -1.95 11.24 25.41
N ASP A 37 -1.66 10.67 24.24
CA ASP A 37 -1.59 9.23 24.02
C ASP A 37 -0.14 8.78 24.09
N ILE A 38 0.19 7.85 24.98
CA ILE A 38 1.50 7.22 25.03
C ILE A 38 1.35 5.71 24.85
N GLY A 39 2.28 5.10 24.11
CA GLY A 39 2.26 3.67 23.89
C GLY A 39 3.63 3.11 23.57
N LEU A 40 3.83 1.87 23.98
CA LEU A 40 5.03 1.11 23.67
C LEU A 40 4.63 -0.33 23.35
N ARG A 41 5.20 -0.88 22.28
CA ARG A 41 5.04 -2.29 21.94
C ARG A 41 6.37 -2.91 21.61
N TRP A 42 6.73 -3.99 22.29
CA TRP A 42 7.85 -4.84 21.92
C TRP A 42 7.32 -6.05 21.12
N ASP A 43 7.95 -6.36 19.99
CA ASP A 43 7.65 -7.55 19.19
C ASP A 43 8.94 -8.36 18.96
N ALA A 44 8.81 -9.68 18.96
CA ALA A 44 9.82 -10.64 18.51
C ALA A 44 9.20 -11.63 17.52
N VAL A 45 9.74 -11.69 16.31
CA VAL A 45 9.30 -12.57 15.21
C VAL A 45 10.42 -13.55 14.89
N LYS A 46 10.21 -14.82 15.23
CA LYS A 46 11.14 -15.93 14.98
C LYS A 46 10.73 -16.68 13.72
N PHE A 47 11.67 -16.81 12.80
CA PHE A 47 11.60 -17.62 11.59
C PHE A 47 12.43 -18.88 11.79
N ASP A 48 11.82 -20.02 11.53
CA ASP A 48 12.45 -21.34 11.44
C ASP A 48 12.00 -21.95 10.11
N LEU A 49 12.85 -21.80 9.09
CA LEU A 49 12.58 -22.19 7.71
C LEU A 49 13.53 -23.31 7.31
N ASN A 50 13.01 -24.32 6.63
CA ASN A 50 13.79 -25.40 6.05
C ASN A 50 13.24 -25.68 4.64
N GLN A 51 14.04 -25.41 3.62
CA GLN A 51 13.68 -25.59 2.22
C GLN A 51 14.68 -26.52 1.55
N GLN A 52 14.19 -27.65 1.06
CA GLN A 52 14.95 -28.60 0.25
C GLN A 52 14.54 -28.44 -1.21
N SER A 53 15.44 -27.99 -2.06
CA SER A 53 15.26 -27.97 -3.52
C SER A 53 15.86 -29.24 -4.14
N TYR A 54 15.08 -29.91 -4.97
CA TYR A 54 15.49 -31.06 -5.79
C TYR A 54 15.69 -30.68 -7.25
N ILE A 55 15.08 -29.57 -7.69
CA ILE A 55 15.13 -29.09 -9.06
C ILE A 55 15.14 -27.55 -9.04
N ASP A 56 16.19 -26.95 -9.59
CA ASP A 56 16.28 -25.49 -9.77
C ASP A 56 16.18 -25.14 -11.26
N TYR A 57 15.68 -23.95 -11.56
CA TYR A 57 15.67 -23.44 -12.94
C TYR A 57 16.91 -22.59 -13.19
N ASN A 58 17.78 -23.02 -14.12
CA ASN A 58 19.01 -22.30 -14.41
C ASN A 58 18.78 -21.28 -15.54
N TYR A 59 18.65 -20.01 -15.14
CA TYR A 59 18.48 -18.87 -16.04
C TYR A 59 19.78 -18.38 -16.71
N SER A 60 20.95 -18.92 -16.33
CA SER A 60 22.26 -18.49 -16.88
C SER A 60 22.69 -19.29 -18.11
N LEU A 61 21.98 -20.36 -18.46
CA LEU A 61 22.25 -21.17 -19.65
C LEU A 61 21.52 -20.58 -20.87
N THR A 62 22.18 -20.62 -22.03
CA THR A 62 21.64 -20.16 -23.33
C THR A 62 20.31 -20.83 -23.69
N ASN A 63 20.04 -22.01 -23.11
CA ASN A 63 18.74 -22.67 -23.10
C ASN A 63 18.33 -22.90 -21.64
N ALA A 64 17.60 -21.96 -21.06
CA ALA A 64 17.16 -22.03 -19.68
C ALA A 64 16.40 -23.35 -19.43
N ARG A 65 16.86 -24.12 -18.44
CA ARG A 65 16.37 -25.46 -18.18
C ARG A 65 16.35 -25.78 -16.69
N TYR A 66 15.45 -26.67 -16.32
CA TYR A 66 15.45 -27.29 -15.01
C TYR A 66 16.69 -28.18 -14.87
N ILE A 67 17.46 -27.95 -13.82
CA ILE A 67 18.62 -28.75 -13.41
C ILE A 67 18.32 -29.41 -12.08
N THR A 68 18.87 -30.60 -11.85
CA THR A 68 18.79 -31.24 -10.53
C THR A 68 19.52 -30.36 -9.51
N SER A 69 18.82 -30.03 -8.43
CA SER A 69 19.35 -29.36 -7.26
C SER A 69 19.36 -30.35 -6.09
N ASN A 70 20.23 -30.13 -5.13
CA ASN A 70 20.15 -30.80 -3.83
C ASN A 70 20.52 -29.79 -2.74
N SER A 71 19.99 -28.58 -2.87
CA SER A 71 20.25 -27.51 -1.92
C SER A 71 19.28 -27.60 -0.75
N ASN A 72 19.82 -27.49 0.46
CA ASN A 72 19.02 -27.31 1.66
C ASN A 72 19.28 -25.92 2.23
N THR A 73 18.24 -25.12 2.34
CA THR A 73 18.29 -23.77 2.93
C THR A 73 17.58 -23.80 4.27
N GLN A 74 18.36 -23.70 5.34
CA GLN A 74 17.84 -23.60 6.70
C GLN A 74 18.07 -22.19 7.26
N ILE A 75 17.00 -21.54 7.74
CA ILE A 75 17.04 -20.18 8.28
C ILE A 75 16.42 -20.18 9.66
N ASN A 76 17.22 -19.88 10.67
CA ASN A 76 16.77 -19.64 12.04
C ASN A 76 17.13 -18.21 12.45
N ARG A 77 16.15 -17.30 12.42
CA ARG A 77 16.36 -15.87 12.66
C ARG A 77 15.27 -15.33 13.56
N THR A 78 15.63 -14.43 14.47
CA THR A 78 14.65 -13.71 15.30
C THR A 78 14.82 -12.21 15.09
N PHE A 79 13.76 -11.58 14.60
CA PHE A 79 13.66 -10.14 14.42
C PHE A 79 12.98 -9.53 15.63
N ARG A 80 13.58 -8.48 16.21
CA ARG A 80 13.02 -7.79 17.38
C ARG A 80 12.90 -6.31 17.10
N PHE A 81 11.86 -5.69 17.62
CA PHE A 81 11.67 -4.25 17.50
C PHE A 81 10.80 -3.70 18.63
N ILE A 82 11.06 -2.44 18.99
CA ILE A 82 10.25 -1.67 19.92
C ILE A 82 9.58 -0.55 19.14
N SER A 83 8.26 -0.52 19.17
CA SER A 83 7.38 0.43 18.49
C SER A 83 6.83 1.44 19.51
N PRO A 84 7.53 2.56 19.77
CA PRO A 84 7.01 3.67 20.56
C PRO A 84 5.94 4.45 19.80
N LYS A 85 5.03 5.06 20.55
CA LYS A 85 4.03 6.01 20.07
C LYS A 85 3.84 7.11 21.12
N VAL A 86 3.82 8.35 20.68
CA VAL A 86 3.34 9.49 21.46
C VAL A 86 2.47 10.38 20.58
N GLY A 87 1.32 10.80 21.08
CA GLY A 87 0.37 11.65 20.39
C GLY A 87 -0.17 12.72 21.31
N PHE A 88 -0.41 13.90 20.77
CA PHE A 88 -1.03 15.03 21.44
C PHE A 88 -2.24 15.45 20.61
N SER A 89 -3.38 15.68 21.26
CA SER A 89 -4.56 16.25 20.63
C SER A 89 -5.10 17.37 21.51
N TYR A 90 -5.28 18.55 20.94
CA TYR A 90 -5.76 19.74 21.63
C TYR A 90 -7.02 20.29 20.98
N ALA A 91 -8.09 20.38 21.75
CA ALA A 91 -9.36 20.98 21.35
C ALA A 91 -9.23 22.51 21.31
N VAL A 92 -8.99 23.06 20.12
CA VAL A 92 -8.93 24.52 19.88
C VAL A 92 -10.32 25.15 19.79
N ALA A 93 -11.33 24.35 19.45
CA ALA A 93 -12.74 24.75 19.41
C ALA A 93 -13.63 23.53 19.70
N PRO A 94 -14.93 23.70 20.01
CA PRO A 94 -15.82 22.57 20.36
C PRO A 94 -15.91 21.46 19.32
N ILE A 95 -15.64 21.79 18.05
CA ILE A 95 -15.70 20.86 16.92
C ILE A 95 -14.37 20.67 16.20
N THR A 96 -13.28 21.29 16.69
CA THR A 96 -11.97 21.31 16.00
C THR A 96 -10.85 20.95 16.95
N ASN A 97 -10.09 19.93 16.57
CA ASN A 97 -8.89 19.50 17.26
C ASN A 97 -7.67 19.69 16.35
N ILE A 98 -6.57 20.16 16.93
CA ILE A 98 -5.25 20.03 16.32
C ILE A 98 -4.54 18.86 16.99
N TYR A 99 -3.72 18.12 16.25
CA TYR A 99 -2.97 17.02 16.81
C TYR A 99 -1.56 16.96 16.23
N ALA A 100 -0.65 16.38 17.01
CA ALA A 100 0.68 16.00 16.56
C ALA A 100 1.01 14.62 17.10
N SER A 101 1.74 13.81 16.34
CA SER A 101 2.13 12.48 16.79
C SER A 101 3.48 12.05 16.23
N PHE A 102 4.13 11.19 17.01
CA PHE A 102 5.28 10.40 16.60
C PHE A 102 4.95 8.93 16.83
N SER A 103 5.31 8.09 15.86
CA SER A 103 5.24 6.64 16.03
C SER A 103 6.35 5.96 15.26
N ALA A 104 6.88 4.86 15.78
CA ALA A 104 7.79 4.01 15.02
C ALA A 104 7.20 2.61 14.87
N GLY A 105 7.50 1.98 13.73
CA GLY A 105 7.09 0.63 13.40
C GLY A 105 8.15 -0.09 12.59
N PHE A 106 7.90 -1.36 12.30
CA PHE A 106 8.80 -2.18 11.50
C PHE A 106 8.05 -3.20 10.65
N GLN A 107 8.72 -3.66 9.61
CA GLN A 107 8.29 -4.78 8.77
C GLN A 107 9.42 -5.80 8.73
N THR A 108 9.11 -7.05 9.07
CA THR A 108 10.04 -8.16 8.87
C THR A 108 10.10 -8.53 7.39
N PRO A 109 11.23 -9.07 6.91
CA PRO A 109 11.26 -9.77 5.63
C PRO A 109 10.21 -10.88 5.55
N GLN A 110 9.74 -11.16 4.34
CA GLN A 110 8.90 -12.33 4.07
C GLN A 110 9.78 -13.59 4.00
N TRP A 111 9.19 -14.77 4.25
CA TRP A 111 9.92 -16.04 4.18
C TRP A 111 10.59 -16.24 2.81
N SER A 112 9.88 -15.94 1.73
CA SER A 112 10.38 -16.04 0.35
C SER A 112 11.55 -15.12 0.07
N GLN A 113 11.58 -13.95 0.72
CA GLN A 113 12.69 -13.00 0.62
C GLN A 113 13.91 -13.49 1.41
N LEU A 114 13.69 -14.11 2.57
CA LEU A 114 14.77 -14.65 3.41
C LEU A 114 15.43 -15.87 2.79
N THR A 115 14.68 -16.76 2.12
CA THR A 115 15.29 -17.88 1.38
C THR A 115 16.25 -17.35 0.30
N VAL A 116 15.88 -16.27 -0.39
CA VAL A 116 16.74 -15.65 -1.41
C VAL A 116 17.91 -14.87 -0.80
N ASN A 117 17.67 -14.13 0.28
CA ASN A 117 18.70 -13.38 1.01
C ASN A 117 18.49 -13.50 2.54
N PRO A 118 19.23 -14.39 3.22
CA PRO A 118 19.08 -14.60 4.67
C PRO A 118 19.64 -13.45 5.53
N ASN A 119 20.29 -12.46 4.90
CA ASN A 119 20.88 -11.30 5.56
C ASN A 119 19.97 -10.07 5.59
N LEU A 120 18.73 -10.18 5.09
CA LEU A 120 17.77 -9.08 5.17
C LEU A 120 17.49 -8.68 6.62
N LYS A 121 17.43 -7.37 6.84
CA LYS A 121 17.04 -6.73 8.09
C LYS A 121 15.58 -6.29 8.04
N ASN A 122 15.03 -5.97 9.21
CA ASN A 122 13.73 -5.31 9.30
C ASN A 122 13.79 -3.92 8.68
N THR A 123 12.81 -3.61 7.83
CA THR A 123 12.49 -2.23 7.49
C THR A 123 11.92 -1.54 8.73
N LYS A 124 12.38 -0.33 9.02
CA LYS A 124 11.94 0.49 10.15
C LYS A 124 11.36 1.79 9.64
N ALA A 125 10.20 2.18 10.14
CA ALA A 125 9.54 3.43 9.77
C ALA A 125 9.34 4.31 10.99
N TYR A 126 9.79 5.56 10.91
CA TYR A 126 9.59 6.59 11.95
C TYR A 126 8.69 7.68 11.37
N GLN A 127 7.44 7.74 11.83
CA GLN A 127 6.43 8.66 11.35
C GLN A 127 6.25 9.82 12.31
N TYR A 128 6.21 11.02 11.74
CA TYR A 128 5.86 12.28 12.38
C TYR A 128 4.66 12.83 11.63
N GLU A 129 3.63 13.23 12.36
CA GLU A 129 2.40 13.75 11.75
C GLU A 129 1.87 14.92 12.57
N ILE A 130 1.43 15.96 11.88
CA ILE A 130 0.68 17.07 12.47
C ILE A 130 -0.56 17.31 11.62
N GLY A 131 -1.70 17.53 12.27
CA GLY A 131 -2.94 17.69 11.54
C GLY A 131 -4.05 18.36 12.32
N THR A 132 -5.16 18.54 11.63
CA THR A 132 -6.37 19.14 12.15
C THR A 132 -7.55 18.26 11.80
N LYS A 133 -8.50 18.13 12.74
CA LYS A 133 -9.78 17.43 12.51
C LYS A 133 -10.91 18.34 12.95
N THR A 134 -11.79 18.67 12.02
CA THR A 134 -13.01 19.45 12.29
C THR A 134 -14.22 18.62 11.93
N VAL A 135 -15.15 18.43 12.87
CA VAL A 135 -16.37 17.67 12.63
C VAL A 135 -17.57 18.34 13.28
N LYS A 136 -18.54 18.75 12.47
CA LYS A 136 -19.88 19.09 12.89
C LYS A 136 -20.84 18.02 12.38
N SER A 137 -21.35 17.19 13.30
CA SER A 137 -22.22 16.04 12.97
C SER A 137 -23.28 16.43 11.96
N ASP A 138 -23.47 15.57 10.96
CA ASP A 138 -24.47 15.68 9.89
C ASP A 138 -24.43 16.98 9.06
N LYS A 139 -23.37 17.79 9.20
CA LYS A 139 -23.20 19.02 8.40
C LYS A 139 -21.91 19.01 7.62
N TYR A 140 -20.77 18.97 8.29
CA TYR A 140 -19.49 18.94 7.59
C TYR A 140 -18.38 18.31 8.42
N GLY A 141 -17.41 17.75 7.71
CA GLY A 141 -16.15 17.29 8.25
C GLY A 141 -15.01 17.76 7.36
N PHE A 142 -13.90 18.15 7.96
CA PHE A 142 -12.68 18.52 7.26
C PHE A 142 -11.47 18.07 8.07
N ASN A 143 -10.57 17.34 7.42
CA ASN A 143 -9.32 16.90 8.01
C ASN A 143 -8.15 17.33 7.13
N THR A 144 -7.02 17.60 7.77
CA THR A 144 -5.75 17.86 7.10
C THR A 144 -4.65 17.22 7.92
N ALA A 145 -3.71 16.55 7.26
CA ALA A 145 -2.53 15.96 7.87
C ALA A 145 -1.29 16.25 7.03
N PHE A 146 -0.23 16.71 7.69
CA PHE A 146 1.11 16.79 7.14
C PHE A 146 1.92 15.67 7.78
N PHE A 147 2.51 14.81 6.95
CA PHE A 147 3.24 13.65 7.43
C PHE A 147 4.66 13.62 6.88
N PHE A 148 5.56 13.06 7.68
CA PHE A 148 6.93 12.73 7.32
C PHE A 148 7.27 11.36 7.90
N ILE A 149 7.74 10.45 7.06
CA ILE A 149 8.16 9.10 7.43
C ILE A 149 9.61 8.93 7.00
N ASP A 150 10.50 8.72 7.97
CA ASP A 150 11.88 8.26 7.74
C ASP A 150 11.87 6.73 7.74
N SER A 151 11.91 6.13 6.55
CA SER A 151 11.99 4.68 6.39
C SER A 151 13.43 4.25 6.15
N ARG A 152 13.89 3.24 6.89
CA ARG A 152 15.26 2.73 6.85
C ARG A 152 15.26 1.24 6.60
N GLU A 153 16.27 0.76 5.89
CA GLU A 153 16.44 -0.66 5.55
C GLU A 153 15.21 -1.19 4.78
N GLU A 154 14.67 -0.38 3.85
CA GLU A 154 13.52 -0.73 3.00
C GLU A 154 13.84 -1.94 2.14
N ILE A 155 13.07 -3.03 2.22
CA ILE A 155 13.37 -4.21 1.40
C ILE A 155 12.93 -3.93 -0.03
N THR A 156 13.89 -3.90 -0.94
CA THR A 156 13.67 -3.70 -2.37
C THR A 156 13.85 -5.01 -3.13
N GLN A 157 13.03 -5.17 -4.15
CA GLN A 157 13.19 -6.22 -5.15
C GLN A 157 14.12 -5.70 -6.24
N VAL A 158 15.17 -6.45 -6.55
CA VAL A 158 16.06 -6.15 -7.67
C VAL A 158 15.93 -7.27 -8.70
N LEU A 159 15.42 -6.89 -9.87
CA LEU A 159 15.29 -7.77 -11.03
C LEU A 159 16.64 -7.86 -11.75
N ASP A 160 17.09 -9.09 -12.00
CA ASP A 160 18.31 -9.42 -12.73
C ASP A 160 17.96 -10.43 -13.83
N GLY A 161 17.50 -9.92 -14.98
CA GLY A 161 16.91 -10.73 -16.04
C GLY A 161 15.67 -11.46 -15.52
N ALA A 162 15.70 -12.79 -15.51
CA ALA A 162 14.62 -13.62 -14.98
C ALA A 162 14.78 -13.98 -13.49
N ASN A 163 15.89 -13.60 -12.86
CA ASN A 163 16.11 -13.79 -11.43
C ASN A 163 15.55 -12.62 -10.63
N THR A 164 14.97 -12.92 -9.49
CA THR A 164 14.58 -11.92 -8.49
C THR A 164 15.51 -12.04 -7.29
N SER A 165 16.13 -10.94 -6.91
CA SER A 165 16.89 -10.81 -5.66
C SER A 165 16.25 -9.77 -4.74
N TYR A 166 16.60 -9.81 -3.46
CA TYR A 166 16.12 -8.86 -2.46
C TYR A 166 17.29 -8.27 -1.68
N ALA A 167 17.22 -6.97 -1.42
CA ALA A 167 18.19 -6.26 -0.60
C ALA A 167 17.49 -5.18 0.23
N ASN A 168 18.03 -4.88 1.41
CA ASN A 168 17.65 -3.65 2.10
C ASN A 168 18.23 -2.47 1.32
N ALA A 169 17.37 -1.69 0.66
CA ALA A 169 17.67 -0.33 0.27
C ALA A 169 17.91 0.53 1.52
N GLY A 170 18.74 1.55 1.37
CA GLY A 170 19.19 2.38 2.49
C GLY A 170 18.03 3.11 3.15
N LYS A 171 17.68 4.29 2.65
CA LYS A 171 16.76 5.21 3.31
C LYS A 171 15.78 5.82 2.32
N VAL A 172 14.51 5.90 2.71
CA VAL A 172 13.44 6.56 1.96
C VAL A 172 12.75 7.56 2.85
N ASN A 173 12.78 8.83 2.45
CA ASN A 173 11.97 9.87 3.08
C ASN A 173 10.64 9.96 2.36
N LYS A 174 9.53 9.71 3.07
CA LYS A 174 8.17 9.82 2.54
C LYS A 174 7.47 10.99 3.23
N LYS A 175 7.24 12.08 2.51
CA LYS A 175 6.49 13.22 3.05
C LYS A 175 5.30 13.56 2.19
N GLY A 176 4.28 14.15 2.78
CA GLY A 176 3.09 14.50 2.05
C GLY A 176 2.08 15.28 2.85
N VAL A 177 0.99 15.59 2.16
CA VAL A 177 -0.18 16.25 2.72
C VAL A 177 -1.40 15.44 2.33
N GLU A 178 -2.26 15.16 3.30
CA GLU A 178 -3.57 14.57 3.08
C GLU A 178 -4.64 15.55 3.53
N VAL A 179 -5.65 15.73 2.69
CA VAL A 179 -6.82 16.54 2.98
C VAL A 179 -8.04 15.72 2.62
N ASP A 180 -9.04 15.69 3.49
CA ASP A 180 -10.35 15.15 3.17
C ASP A 180 -11.45 16.05 3.73
N GLY A 181 -12.59 16.04 3.05
CA GLY A 181 -13.72 16.80 3.50
C GLY A 181 -15.04 16.30 2.93
N ARG A 182 -16.10 16.55 3.69
CA ARG A 182 -17.48 16.29 3.30
C ARG A 182 -18.35 17.44 3.79
N PHE A 183 -19.28 17.87 2.95
CA PHE A 183 -20.22 18.94 3.25
C PHE A 183 -21.62 18.52 2.84
N LYS A 184 -22.59 18.69 3.75
CA LYS A 184 -24.02 18.58 3.47
C LYS A 184 -24.46 19.87 2.79
N VAL A 185 -24.81 19.78 1.51
CA VAL A 185 -25.24 20.93 0.71
C VAL A 185 -26.72 21.22 0.95
N TYR A 186 -27.54 20.16 0.95
CA TYR A 186 -28.95 20.21 1.32
C TYR A 186 -29.36 18.88 1.98
N ASP A 187 -30.59 18.79 2.48
CA ASP A 187 -31.07 17.56 3.13
C ASP A 187 -31.00 16.34 2.20
N GLY A 188 -30.16 15.38 2.59
CA GLY A 188 -29.90 14.18 1.81
C GLY A 188 -28.73 14.30 0.82
N LEU A 189 -28.30 15.50 0.41
CA LEU A 189 -27.15 15.68 -0.50
C LEU A 189 -25.89 16.06 0.25
N TYR A 190 -24.85 15.29 -0.04
CA TYR A 190 -23.52 15.54 0.44
C TYR A 190 -22.54 15.50 -0.71
N ILE A 191 -21.63 16.45 -0.71
CA ILE A 191 -20.46 16.47 -1.58
C ILE A 191 -19.23 16.26 -0.73
N GLY A 192 -18.19 15.69 -1.30
CA GLY A 192 -16.94 15.53 -0.60
C GLY A 192 -15.83 15.07 -1.50
N GLY A 193 -14.67 14.91 -0.90
CA GLY A 193 -13.51 14.44 -1.60
C GLY A 193 -12.31 14.32 -0.70
N SER A 194 -11.24 13.79 -1.28
CA SER A 194 -9.94 13.69 -0.66
C SER A 194 -8.85 14.02 -1.67
N TYR A 195 -7.73 14.51 -1.17
CA TYR A 195 -6.54 14.82 -1.94
C TYR A 195 -5.31 14.42 -1.14
N THR A 196 -4.38 13.74 -1.81
CA THR A 196 -3.08 13.38 -1.27
C THR A 196 -1.98 13.90 -2.19
N TYR A 197 -1.06 14.64 -1.61
CA TYR A 197 0.22 14.99 -2.21
C TYR A 197 1.32 14.11 -1.63
N SER A 198 2.10 13.44 -2.48
CA SER A 198 3.18 12.54 -2.07
C SER A 198 4.53 12.92 -2.70
N ASP A 199 5.53 13.14 -1.85
CA ASP A 199 6.93 13.36 -2.22
C ASP A 199 7.83 12.34 -1.51
N PHE A 200 7.95 11.17 -2.14
CA PHE A 200 8.67 10.03 -1.59
C PHE A 200 9.97 9.87 -2.37
N ILE A 201 11.10 10.00 -1.67
CA ILE A 201 12.43 10.11 -2.27
C ILE A 201 13.36 9.11 -1.58
N TYR A 202 14.09 8.33 -2.38
CA TYR A 202 15.25 7.57 -1.91
C TYR A 202 16.31 8.55 -1.44
N LYS A 203 16.65 8.56 -0.16
CA LYS A 203 17.80 9.31 0.35
C LYS A 203 19.10 8.56 0.17
N GLU A 204 19.04 7.24 0.31
CA GLU A 204 20.16 6.34 0.08
C GLU A 204 19.62 5.10 -0.61
N TYR A 205 20.03 4.85 -1.84
CA TYR A 205 19.70 3.61 -2.51
C TYR A 205 20.77 3.22 -3.53
N ILE A 206 21.51 2.17 -3.20
CA ILE A 206 22.45 1.53 -4.12
C ILE A 206 21.80 0.29 -4.68
N GLU A 207 21.52 0.32 -5.98
CA GLU A 207 20.93 -0.77 -6.73
C GLU A 207 22.04 -1.54 -7.46
N VAL A 208 22.18 -2.84 -7.19
CA VAL A 208 23.15 -3.70 -7.88
C VAL A 208 22.40 -4.59 -8.85
N LYS A 209 22.56 -4.34 -10.15
CA LYS A 209 21.93 -5.13 -11.22
C LYS A 209 22.99 -5.87 -11.99
N ARG A 210 22.69 -7.08 -12.47
CA ARG A 210 23.57 -7.75 -13.41
C ARG A 210 23.17 -7.42 -14.84
N VAL A 211 24.19 -7.07 -15.62
CA VAL A 211 24.10 -6.64 -17.01
C VAL A 211 25.06 -7.54 -17.78
N GLY A 212 24.49 -8.56 -18.43
CA GLY A 212 25.27 -9.66 -19.00
C GLY A 212 26.07 -10.41 -17.91
N PRO A 213 27.40 -10.60 -18.04
CA PRO A 213 28.19 -11.32 -17.05
C PRO A 213 28.66 -10.47 -15.86
N ARG A 214 28.35 -9.16 -15.82
CA ARG A 214 28.88 -8.24 -14.80
C ARG A 214 27.80 -7.72 -13.87
N PHE A 215 28.14 -7.52 -12.61
CA PHE A 215 27.34 -6.72 -11.69
C PHE A 215 27.71 -5.24 -11.84
N VAL A 216 26.70 -4.40 -12.06
CA VAL A 216 26.83 -2.96 -12.20
C VAL A 216 26.09 -2.30 -11.04
N VAL A 217 26.76 -1.34 -10.41
CA VAL A 217 26.23 -0.57 -9.29
C VAL A 217 25.61 0.72 -9.84
N TYR A 218 24.35 0.96 -9.49
CA TYR A 218 23.63 2.19 -9.80
C TYR A 218 23.28 2.92 -8.51
N ASP A 219 23.66 4.18 -8.41
CA ASP A 219 23.15 5.05 -7.35
C ASP A 219 21.79 5.61 -7.77
N ARG A 220 20.77 5.31 -6.97
CA ARG A 220 19.38 5.77 -7.13
C ARG A 220 19.01 6.78 -6.04
N SER A 221 19.99 7.28 -5.29
CA SER A 221 19.78 8.31 -4.29
C SER A 221 19.25 9.58 -4.95
N ASN A 222 18.34 10.24 -4.26
CA ASN A 222 17.54 11.39 -4.68
C ASN A 222 16.51 11.12 -5.80
N ASN A 223 16.37 9.89 -6.28
CA ASN A 223 15.25 9.53 -7.15
C ASN A 223 13.95 9.39 -6.34
N ARG A 224 12.82 9.61 -7.00
CA ARG A 224 11.49 9.37 -6.44
C ARG A 224 11.18 7.87 -6.42
N LEU A 225 10.45 7.47 -5.40
CA LEU A 225 9.88 6.13 -5.30
C LEU A 225 8.94 5.88 -6.48
N GLU A 226 9.16 4.78 -7.19
CA GLU A 226 8.34 4.34 -8.31
C GLU A 226 6.94 3.88 -7.87
N TYR A 227 6.02 3.81 -8.84
CA TYR A 227 4.62 3.38 -8.70
C TYR A 227 3.73 4.20 -7.76
N ILE A 228 4.26 5.24 -7.12
CA ILE A 228 3.50 6.15 -6.26
C ILE A 228 3.22 7.47 -6.99
N PRO A 229 1.94 7.84 -7.19
CA PRO A 229 1.58 9.09 -7.84
C PRO A 229 1.89 10.27 -6.93
N LYS A 230 2.33 11.38 -7.53
CA LYS A 230 2.55 12.63 -6.78
C LYS A 230 1.24 13.25 -6.28
N HIS A 231 0.17 13.07 -7.05
CA HIS A 231 -1.15 13.60 -6.76
C HIS A 231 -2.18 12.48 -6.90
N LYS A 232 -3.01 12.30 -5.88
CA LYS A 232 -4.18 11.41 -5.90
C LYS A 232 -5.37 12.21 -5.37
N TYR A 233 -6.52 12.08 -6.01
CA TYR A 233 -7.74 12.67 -5.48
C TYR A 233 -8.98 11.86 -5.83
N THR A 234 -9.97 11.99 -4.97
CA THR A 234 -11.31 11.45 -5.18
C THR A 234 -12.30 12.56 -4.93
N LEU A 235 -13.31 12.69 -5.79
CA LEU A 235 -14.46 13.57 -5.55
C LEU A 235 -15.72 12.73 -5.61
N TYR A 236 -16.72 13.08 -4.82
CA TYR A 236 -18.01 12.40 -4.84
C TYR A 236 -19.16 13.33 -4.48
N ALA A 237 -20.33 12.97 -4.98
CA ALA A 237 -21.60 13.44 -4.48
C ALA A 237 -22.50 12.23 -4.20
N TYR A 238 -23.17 12.22 -3.05
CA TYR A 238 -24.20 11.24 -2.75
C TYR A 238 -25.48 11.91 -2.30
N TYR A 239 -26.60 11.37 -2.76
CA TYR A 239 -27.93 11.84 -2.45
C TYR A 239 -28.79 10.71 -1.89
N PHE A 240 -29.53 11.02 -0.81
CA PHE A 240 -30.60 10.18 -0.26
C PHE A 240 -31.90 10.98 -0.21
N HIS A 241 -32.92 10.53 -0.94
CA HIS A 241 -34.26 11.09 -0.89
C HIS A 241 -35.11 10.33 0.15
N PRO A 242 -35.93 11.01 0.97
CA PRO A 242 -36.78 10.35 1.98
C PRO A 242 -37.73 9.27 1.45
N SER A 243 -38.07 9.30 0.16
CA SER A 243 -38.89 8.27 -0.49
C SER A 243 -38.15 6.94 -0.74
N GLY A 244 -36.85 6.87 -0.45
CA GLY A 244 -36.02 5.68 -0.62
C GLY A 244 -35.01 5.75 -1.77
N PHE A 245 -35.07 6.75 -2.65
CA PHE A 245 -34.12 6.88 -3.75
C PHE A 245 -32.74 7.27 -3.27
N LYS A 246 -31.72 6.65 -3.85
CA LYS A 246 -30.31 6.90 -3.59
C LYS A 246 -29.59 7.15 -4.91
N ALA A 247 -28.66 8.10 -4.91
CA ALA A 247 -27.75 8.29 -6.03
C ALA A 247 -26.36 8.58 -5.49
N LYS A 248 -25.32 8.09 -6.17
CA LYS A 248 -23.94 8.46 -5.91
C LYS A 248 -23.20 8.55 -7.23
N ILE A 249 -22.45 9.63 -7.40
CA ILE A 249 -21.43 9.74 -8.44
C ILE A 249 -20.10 9.97 -7.75
N ASP A 250 -19.08 9.21 -8.13
CA ASP A 250 -17.73 9.40 -7.63
C ASP A 250 -16.72 9.30 -8.76
N THR A 251 -15.59 9.97 -8.58
CA THR A 251 -14.54 10.00 -9.57
C THR A 251 -13.19 9.92 -8.89
N ASN A 252 -12.28 9.15 -9.47
CA ASN A 252 -10.98 8.86 -8.88
C ASN A 252 -9.85 9.20 -9.86
N THR A 253 -8.81 9.82 -9.35
CA THR A 253 -7.59 10.13 -10.09
C THR A 253 -6.38 9.50 -9.41
N TRP A 254 -5.59 8.80 -10.23
CA TRP A 254 -4.25 8.34 -9.91
C TRP A 254 -3.29 9.08 -10.81
N GLY A 255 -2.56 10.05 -10.27
CA GLY A 255 -1.71 10.92 -11.09
C GLY A 255 -0.47 10.23 -11.67
N GLN A 256 0.37 11.03 -12.32
CA GLN A 256 1.62 10.55 -12.90
C GLN A 256 2.57 9.99 -11.84
N TYR A 257 3.25 8.90 -12.18
CA TYR A 257 4.29 8.27 -11.38
C TYR A 257 5.43 7.74 -12.25
N TYR A 258 6.58 7.50 -11.63
CA TYR A 258 7.72 6.83 -12.27
C TYR A 258 7.51 5.32 -12.25
N THR A 259 7.85 4.64 -13.34
CA THR A 259 7.69 3.18 -13.50
C THR A 259 8.93 2.40 -13.10
N ASN A 260 10.01 3.08 -12.71
CA ASN A 260 11.25 2.46 -12.26
C ASN A 260 12.01 3.34 -11.25
N ALA A 261 12.88 2.72 -10.44
CA ALA A 261 13.73 3.42 -9.47
C ALA A 261 14.79 4.32 -10.13
N ALA A 262 15.08 4.12 -11.42
CA ALA A 262 15.97 4.99 -12.20
C ALA A 262 15.32 6.34 -12.56
N ASN A 263 14.01 6.46 -12.39
CA ASN A 263 13.20 7.61 -12.78
C ASN A 263 13.32 8.00 -14.26
N THR A 264 13.61 7.03 -15.14
CA THR A 264 13.65 7.24 -16.60
C THR A 264 12.28 6.99 -17.25
N GLY A 265 11.50 6.09 -16.65
CA GLY A 265 10.17 5.69 -17.08
C GLY A 265 9.05 6.45 -16.38
N LYS A 266 7.98 6.79 -17.09
CA LYS A 266 6.80 7.45 -16.51
C LYS A 266 5.50 6.93 -17.09
N TYR A 267 4.50 6.79 -16.24
CA TYR A 267 3.11 6.60 -16.64
C TYR A 267 2.26 7.78 -16.15
N LYS A 268 1.42 8.33 -17.03
CA LYS A 268 0.57 9.49 -16.73
C LYS A 268 -0.50 9.19 -15.68
N GLY A 269 -0.80 7.91 -15.43
CA GLY A 269 -1.88 7.51 -14.55
C GLY A 269 -3.23 7.60 -15.24
N TYR A 270 -4.29 7.83 -14.47
CA TYR A 270 -5.63 8.07 -14.98
C TYR A 270 -6.32 9.15 -14.17
N GLU A 271 -7.11 9.96 -14.84
CA GLU A 271 -7.87 11.05 -14.22
C GLU A 271 -9.37 10.80 -14.37
N PHE A 272 -10.14 11.17 -13.35
CA PHE A 272 -11.59 11.15 -13.39
C PHE A 272 -12.23 9.81 -13.81
N LEU A 273 -11.70 8.69 -13.32
CA LEU A 273 -12.34 7.39 -13.45
C LEU A 273 -13.65 7.41 -12.67
N THR A 274 -14.76 7.58 -13.39
CA THR A 274 -16.07 7.96 -12.82
C THR A 274 -16.99 6.75 -12.69
N ASN A 275 -17.66 6.64 -11.55
CA ASN A 275 -18.62 5.60 -11.25
C ASN A 275 -19.97 6.23 -10.89
N LEU A 276 -21.05 5.52 -11.20
CA LEU A 276 -22.42 5.91 -10.87
C LEU A 276 -23.10 4.77 -10.11
N PHE A 277 -23.83 5.12 -9.06
CA PHE A 277 -24.76 4.23 -8.38
C PHE A 277 -26.12 4.90 -8.29
N LEU A 278 -27.16 4.15 -8.61
CA LEU A 278 -28.56 4.49 -8.38
C LEU A 278 -29.18 3.38 -7.55
N GLY A 279 -29.98 3.74 -6.55
CA GLY A 279 -30.62 2.77 -5.67
C GLY A 279 -32.00 3.19 -5.22
N TYR A 280 -32.77 2.22 -4.75
CA TYR A 280 -34.07 2.43 -4.13
C TYR A 280 -34.23 1.47 -2.96
N GLU A 281 -34.46 2.01 -1.77
CA GLU A 281 -34.72 1.23 -0.56
C GLU A 281 -36.04 1.64 0.06
N LYS A 282 -36.96 0.69 0.23
CA LYS A 282 -38.22 0.90 0.94
C LYS A 282 -38.67 -0.35 1.65
N LYS A 283 -38.84 -0.23 2.98
CA LYS A 283 -39.21 -1.34 3.88
C LYS A 283 -38.21 -2.49 3.74
N ASN A 284 -38.67 -3.63 3.22
CA ASN A 284 -37.92 -4.85 3.12
C ASN A 284 -37.17 -4.98 1.79
N LEU A 285 -37.45 -4.10 0.82
CA LEU A 285 -36.89 -4.12 -0.52
C LEU A 285 -35.74 -3.13 -0.66
N GLU A 286 -34.62 -3.61 -1.19
CA GLU A 286 -33.51 -2.81 -1.66
C GLU A 286 -33.15 -3.19 -3.10
N LEU A 287 -33.06 -2.22 -3.99
CA LEU A 287 -32.61 -2.37 -5.37
C LEU A 287 -31.43 -1.44 -5.62
N GLY A 288 -30.46 -1.91 -6.40
CA GLY A 288 -29.30 -1.13 -6.78
C GLY A 288 -28.84 -1.39 -8.21
N PHE A 289 -28.36 -0.32 -8.84
CA PHE A 289 -27.77 -0.31 -10.17
C PHE A 289 -26.46 0.48 -10.12
N SER A 290 -25.36 -0.16 -10.49
CA SER A 290 -24.04 0.46 -10.54
C SER A 290 -23.47 0.44 -11.94
N VAL A 291 -22.79 1.52 -12.31
CA VAL A 291 -21.96 1.63 -13.50
C VAL A 291 -20.55 1.98 -13.05
N TYR A 292 -19.62 1.06 -13.21
CA TYR A 292 -18.20 1.34 -13.02
C TYR A 292 -17.58 1.80 -14.34
N ASN A 293 -16.67 2.77 -14.28
CA ASN A 293 -16.06 3.36 -15.46
C ASN A 293 -17.13 3.89 -16.45
N LEU A 294 -18.01 4.76 -15.95
CA LEU A 294 -19.17 5.32 -16.65
C LEU A 294 -18.81 5.92 -18.02
N THR A 295 -17.61 6.49 -18.17
CA THR A 295 -17.13 7.11 -19.43
C THR A 295 -16.40 6.14 -20.35
N ASP A 296 -16.30 4.86 -19.99
CA ASP A 296 -15.53 3.82 -20.71
C ASP A 296 -14.08 4.23 -21.00
N LYS A 297 -13.43 4.82 -20.01
CA LYS A 297 -12.03 5.24 -20.09
C LYS A 297 -11.11 4.03 -20.19
N LYS A 298 -10.16 4.07 -21.11
CA LYS A 298 -9.04 3.11 -21.17
C LYS A 298 -7.93 3.58 -20.23
N TYR A 299 -7.52 2.72 -19.32
CA TYR A 299 -6.45 2.98 -18.36
C TYR A 299 -5.73 1.68 -18.03
N ALA A 300 -4.51 1.77 -17.53
CA ALA A 300 -3.79 0.65 -16.94
C ALA A 300 -3.85 0.71 -15.41
N VAL A 301 -4.02 -0.46 -14.79
CA VAL A 301 -3.94 -0.66 -13.33
C VAL A 301 -2.53 -1.00 -12.87
N GLU A 302 -1.71 -1.53 -13.78
CA GLU A 302 -0.32 -1.88 -13.52
C GLU A 302 0.50 -1.60 -14.78
N VAL A 303 1.72 -1.08 -14.60
CA VAL A 303 2.67 -0.82 -15.68
C VAL A 303 4.01 -1.46 -15.32
N LYS A 304 4.56 -2.31 -16.19
CA LYS A 304 5.85 -3.01 -16.00
C LYS A 304 6.73 -2.81 -17.22
N GLU A 305 7.86 -2.12 -17.07
CA GLU A 305 8.73 -1.83 -18.22
C GLU A 305 9.42 -3.08 -18.77
N ASP A 306 9.82 -4.01 -17.91
CA ASP A 306 10.56 -5.21 -18.30
C ASP A 306 9.63 -6.39 -18.70
N SER A 307 8.38 -6.11 -19.07
CA SER A 307 7.37 -7.11 -19.46
C SER A 307 7.03 -7.02 -20.95
N SER A 308 6.83 -8.17 -21.60
CA SER A 308 6.28 -8.24 -22.97
C SER A 308 4.86 -7.67 -23.09
N THR A 309 4.14 -7.60 -21.96
CA THR A 309 2.85 -6.93 -21.81
C THR A 309 3.00 -5.84 -20.75
N PRO A 310 3.47 -4.64 -21.14
CA PRO A 310 3.88 -3.63 -20.17
C PRO A 310 2.70 -2.93 -19.50
N TYR A 311 1.47 -3.09 -20.01
CA TYR A 311 0.26 -2.49 -19.45
C TYR A 311 -0.75 -3.58 -19.12
N VAL A 312 -1.16 -3.65 -17.86
CA VAL A 312 -2.33 -4.43 -17.46
C VAL A 312 -3.55 -3.51 -17.55
N PRO A 313 -4.47 -3.73 -18.51
CA PRO A 313 -5.62 -2.86 -18.69
C PRO A 313 -6.56 -2.96 -17.48
N GLY A 314 -7.08 -1.81 -17.06
CA GLY A 314 -8.17 -1.74 -16.11
C GLY A 314 -9.50 -2.21 -16.71
N ALA A 315 -10.47 -2.49 -15.84
CA ALA A 315 -11.77 -2.96 -16.29
C ALA A 315 -12.46 -1.93 -17.21
N PRO A 316 -13.08 -2.37 -18.32
CA PRO A 316 -13.91 -1.51 -19.15
C PRO A 316 -15.19 -1.13 -18.40
N ARG A 317 -16.08 -0.36 -19.03
CA ARG A 317 -17.39 -0.07 -18.45
C ARG A 317 -18.11 -1.36 -18.05
N THR A 318 -18.50 -1.44 -16.78
CA THR A 318 -19.17 -2.60 -16.21
C THR A 318 -20.44 -2.19 -15.47
N TRP A 319 -21.48 -3.00 -15.60
CA TRP A 319 -22.80 -2.73 -15.06
C TRP A 319 -23.16 -3.82 -14.05
N PHE A 320 -23.70 -3.45 -12.90
CA PHE A 320 -24.17 -4.38 -11.89
C PHE A 320 -25.58 -4.01 -11.47
N ILE A 321 -26.44 -5.01 -11.34
CA ILE A 321 -27.78 -4.88 -10.76
C ILE A 321 -27.84 -5.83 -9.56
N TYR A 322 -28.39 -5.37 -8.45
CA TYR A 322 -28.72 -6.24 -7.33
C TYR A 322 -30.09 -5.91 -6.76
N GLY A 323 -30.70 -6.92 -6.14
CA GLY A 323 -31.92 -6.80 -5.36
C GLY A 323 -31.81 -7.63 -4.09
N SER A 324 -32.26 -7.08 -2.97
CA SER A 324 -32.34 -7.78 -1.69
C SER A 324 -33.74 -7.61 -1.10
N TYR A 325 -34.25 -8.68 -0.49
CA TYR A 325 -35.49 -8.66 0.26
C TYR A 325 -35.26 -9.28 1.64
N LYS A 326 -35.59 -8.53 2.71
CA LYS A 326 -35.52 -9.03 4.09
C LYS A 326 -36.89 -9.58 4.50
N PHE A 327 -36.95 -10.84 4.89
CA PHE A 327 -38.19 -11.49 5.34
C PHE A 327 -38.49 -11.17 6.80
#